data_AF-H1VWF1-F1
#
_entry.id   AF-H1VWF1-F1
#
_cell.length_a   1.000
_cell.length_b   1.000
_cell.length_c   1.000
_cell.angle_alpha   90.00
_cell.angle_beta   90.00
_cell.angle_gamma   90.00
#
_symmetry.space_group_name_H-M   'P 1'
#
loop_
_entity.id
_entity.type
_entity.pdbx_description
1 polymer ?
#
loop_
_entity_poly.entity_id
_entity_poly.type
_entity_poly.pdbx_seq_one_letter_code
_entity_poly.pdbx_strand_id
1 'polypeptide(L)'
;MEVVGAVASFIAIGQALAAGRHVVDVLRAIPGIGNELTWLHDEIETLRLMVEEADMGTSAVESLPETPLLRRTRLQLSEIVADLEAIQKGCVRAVRENGKVKAKKTKWFLQQKQLSECRAKAQNARENLHAALQILHLKETRNRYMRGLSLT
;
A
#
# COMPACT_ATOMS: atom_id res chain seq x y z
N MET A 1 18.69 -14.69 -6.63
CA MET A 1 17.58 -13.80 -6.21
C MET A 1 18.00 -12.39 -6.57
N GLU A 2 17.28 -11.72 -7.47
CA GLU A 2 17.61 -10.34 -7.85
C GLU A 2 17.52 -9.43 -6.61
N VAL A 3 18.53 -8.59 -6.41
CA VAL A 3 18.51 -7.59 -5.34
C VAL A 3 17.58 -6.48 -5.82
N VAL A 4 16.35 -6.47 -5.31
CA VAL A 4 15.42 -5.37 -5.55
C VAL A 4 16.03 -4.11 -4.91
N GLY A 5 16.17 -3.06 -5.70
CA GLY A 5 16.60 -1.75 -5.19
C GLY A 5 15.46 -1.03 -4.49
N ALA A 6 15.79 -0.08 -3.60
CA ALA A 6 14.78 0.68 -2.86
C ALA A 6 13.79 1.42 -3.79
N VAL A 7 14.27 1.98 -4.91
CA VAL A 7 13.42 2.62 -5.93
C VAL A 7 12.39 1.65 -6.51
N ALA A 8 12.83 0.47 -6.95
CA ALA A 8 11.91 -0.54 -7.48
C ALA A 8 10.85 -0.95 -6.45
N SER A 9 11.21 -1.00 -5.17
CA SER A 9 10.26 -1.25 -4.09
C SER A 9 9.26 -0.11 -3.90
N PHE A 10 9.68 1.15 -3.94
CA PHE A 10 8.77 2.30 -3.87
C PHE A 10 7.80 2.34 -5.05
N ILE A 11 8.27 2.06 -6.27
CA ILE A 11 7.41 1.96 -7.46
C ILE A 11 6.36 0.86 -7.26
N ALA A 12 6.78 -0.34 -6.83
CA ALA A 12 5.85 -1.45 -6.59
C ALA A 12 4.85 -1.13 -5.47
N ILE A 13 5.28 -0.43 -4.42
CA ILE A 13 4.40 0.07 -3.35
C ILE A 13 3.38 1.05 -3.92
N GLY A 14 3.82 2.05 -4.70
CA GLY A 14 2.94 3.03 -5.33
C GLY A 14 1.89 2.38 -6.24
N GLN A 15 2.30 1.39 -7.04
CA GLN A 15 1.40 0.59 -7.87
C GLN A 15 0.37 -0.18 -7.04
N ALA A 16 0.80 -0.84 -5.95
CA ALA A 16 -0.09 -1.55 -5.05
C ALA A 16 -1.10 -0.62 -4.37
N LEU A 17 -0.68 0.57 -3.96
CA LEU A 17 -1.57 1.58 -3.37
C LEU A 17 -2.61 2.08 -4.38
N ALA A 18 -2.20 2.37 -5.61
CA ALA A 18 -3.11 2.77 -6.68
C ALA A 18 -4.16 1.68 -6.98
N ALA A 19 -3.72 0.42 -7.09
CA ALA A 19 -4.61 -0.72 -7.31
C ALA A 19 -5.57 -0.92 -6.13
N GLY A 20 -5.06 -0.89 -4.89
CA GLY A 20 -5.86 -1.02 -3.68
C GLY A 20 -6.93 0.06 -3.57
N ARG A 21 -6.57 1.31 -3.82
CA ARG A 21 -7.50 2.46 -3.85
C ARG A 21 -8.62 2.23 -4.86
N HIS A 22 -8.27 1.80 -6.08
CA HIS A 22 -9.27 1.52 -7.12
C HIS A 22 -10.28 0.45 -6.67
N VAL A 23 -9.81 -0.66 -6.09
CA VAL A 23 -10.71 -1.73 -5.64
C VAL A 23 -11.58 -1.27 -4.47
N VAL A 24 -11.02 -0.50 -3.53
CA VAL A 24 -11.78 0.10 -2.43
C VAL A 24 -12.86 1.05 -2.94
N ASP A 25 -12.57 1.91 -3.92
CA ASP A 25 -13.56 2.83 -4.51
C ASP A 25 -14.74 2.06 -5.14
N VAL A 26 -14.46 0.97 -5.86
CA VAL A 26 -15.52 0.11 -6.42
C VAL A 26 -16.38 -0.52 -5.33
N LEU A 27 -15.77 -1.01 -4.25
CA LEU A 27 -16.49 -1.59 -3.13
C LEU A 27 -17.31 -0.55 -2.35
N ARG A 28 -16.80 0.67 -2.19
CA ARG A 28 -17.48 1.78 -1.50
C ARG A 28 -18.72 2.27 -2.23
N ALA A 29 -18.77 2.11 -3.56
CA ALA A 29 -19.97 2.40 -4.36
C ALA A 29 -21.16 1.47 -4.02
N ILE A 30 -20.95 0.39 -3.28
CA ILE A 30 -22.01 -0.51 -2.85
C ILE A 30 -22.75 0.06 -1.62
N PRO A 31 -24.08 0.25 -1.67
CA PRO A 31 -24.86 0.75 -0.54
C PRO A 31 -24.74 -0.12 0.71
N GLY A 32 -24.33 0.50 1.82
CA GLY A 32 -24.17 -0.15 3.12
C GLY A 32 -22.88 -0.94 3.31
N ILE A 33 -21.88 -0.74 2.44
CA ILE A 33 -20.50 -1.25 2.56
C ILE A 33 -19.50 -0.09 2.72
N GLY A 34 -19.82 1.08 2.15
CA GLY A 34 -18.88 2.19 2.02
C GLY A 34 -18.31 2.71 3.35
N ASN A 35 -19.08 2.67 4.43
CA ASN A 35 -18.64 3.15 5.74
C ASN A 35 -17.57 2.25 6.35
N GLU A 36 -17.67 0.94 6.15
CA GLU A 36 -16.71 -0.03 6.65
C GLU A 36 -15.36 0.06 5.93
N LEU A 37 -15.31 0.64 4.73
CA LEU A 37 -14.10 0.80 3.95
C LEU A 37 -13.43 2.17 4.08
N THR A 38 -14.11 3.17 4.66
CA THR A 38 -13.56 4.52 4.81
C THR A 38 -12.21 4.53 5.52
N TRP A 39 -12.06 3.80 6.63
CA TRP A 39 -10.77 3.73 7.33
C TRP A 39 -9.65 3.18 6.44
N LEU A 40 -9.94 2.12 5.68
CA LEU A 40 -8.92 1.49 4.83
C LEU A 40 -8.57 2.38 3.63
N HIS A 41 -9.55 3.09 3.08
CA HIS A 41 -9.34 4.10 2.07
C HIS A 41 -8.39 5.20 2.56
N ASP A 42 -8.66 5.77 3.74
CA ASP A 42 -7.87 6.87 4.30
C ASP A 42 -6.45 6.42 4.68
N GLU A 43 -6.30 5.18 5.14
CA GLU A 43 -4.99 4.58 5.42
C GLU A 43 -4.18 4.35 4.13
N ILE A 44 -4.80 3.87 3.05
CA ILE A 44 -4.16 3.74 1.73
C ILE A 44 -3.71 5.12 1.21
N GLU A 45 -4.55 6.13 1.39
CA GLU A 45 -4.21 7.51 0.98
C GLU A 45 -3.04 8.08 1.80
N THR A 46 -3.02 7.82 3.11
CA THR A 46 -1.90 8.19 3.99
C THR A 46 -0.59 7.55 3.53
N LEU A 47 -0.63 6.25 3.22
CA LEU A 47 0.53 5.53 2.69
C LEU A 47 1.00 6.08 1.33
N ARG A 48 0.07 6.49 0.46
CA ARG A 48 0.39 7.13 -0.83
C ARG A 48 1.17 8.42 -0.62
N LEU A 49 0.67 9.29 0.26
CA LEU A 49 1.34 10.55 0.60
C LEU A 49 2.75 10.31 1.18
N MET A 50 2.93 9.30 2.04
CA MET A 50 4.26 8.95 2.55
C MET A 50 5.25 8.55 1.44
N VAL A 51 4.79 7.87 0.40
CA VAL A 51 5.64 7.50 -0.74
C VAL A 51 5.94 8.70 -1.63
N GLU A 52 4.96 9.57 -1.88
CA GLU A 52 5.16 10.78 -2.69
C GLU A 52 6.16 11.75 -2.04
N GLU A 53 6.06 11.95 -0.73
CA GLU A 53 7.03 12.75 0.04
C GLU A 53 8.44 12.14 0.02
N ALA A 54 8.54 10.80 -0.05
CA ALA A 54 9.83 10.12 -0.16
C ALA A 54 10.48 10.30 -1.53
N ASP A 55 9.68 10.30 -2.60
CA ASP A 55 10.12 10.43 -4.00
C ASP A 55 10.62 11.85 -4.31
N MET A 56 9.98 12.88 -3.72
CA MET A 56 10.40 14.29 -3.91
C MET A 56 11.75 14.65 -3.28
N GLY A 57 12.31 13.78 -2.41
CA GLY A 57 13.45 14.15 -1.55
C GLY A 57 14.81 13.56 -1.93
N THR A 58 14.91 12.55 -2.81
CA THR A 58 16.08 11.65 -2.74
C THR A 58 16.63 11.10 -4.07
N SER A 59 17.40 11.92 -4.78
CA SER A 59 18.30 11.45 -5.86
C SER A 59 19.29 10.36 -5.40
N ALA A 60 19.54 10.22 -4.10
CA ALA A 60 20.46 9.22 -3.54
C ALA A 60 19.83 7.84 -3.24
N VAL A 61 18.51 7.67 -3.39
CA VAL A 61 17.82 6.39 -3.14
C VAL A 61 18.02 5.40 -4.30
N GLU A 62 18.40 5.88 -5.49
CA GLU A 62 18.64 5.07 -6.69
C GLU A 62 19.66 3.93 -6.48
N SER A 63 20.67 4.13 -5.63
CA SER A 63 21.72 3.14 -5.38
C SER A 63 21.54 2.35 -4.08
N LEU A 64 20.46 2.56 -3.32
CA LEU A 64 20.27 1.89 -2.03
C LEU A 64 19.57 0.53 -2.20
N PRO A 65 20.04 -0.54 -1.54
CA PRO A 65 19.35 -1.82 -1.54
C PRO A 65 18.00 -1.71 -0.81
N GLU A 66 17.01 -2.50 -1.22
CA GLU A 66 15.73 -2.65 -0.50
C GLU A 66 16.00 -3.03 0.97
N THR A 67 15.39 -2.31 1.90
CA THR A 67 15.46 -2.65 3.33
C THR A 67 14.45 -3.77 3.64
N PRO A 68 14.69 -4.61 4.66
CA PRO A 68 13.73 -5.64 5.05
C PRO A 68 12.33 -5.09 5.37
N LEU A 69 12.26 -3.89 5.96
CA LEU A 69 11.01 -3.21 6.26
C LEU A 69 10.30 -2.75 4.99
N LEU A 70 11.03 -2.17 4.02
CA LEU A 70 10.46 -1.76 2.74
C LEU A 70 9.94 -2.98 1.95
N ARG A 71 10.69 -4.09 1.97
CA ARG A 71 10.24 -5.37 1.42
C ARG A 71 8.95 -5.84 2.09
N ARG A 72 8.88 -5.77 3.42
CA ARG A 72 7.70 -6.19 4.18
C ARG A 72 6.47 -5.34 3.84
N THR A 73 6.63 -4.02 3.78
CA THR A 73 5.58 -3.09 3.32
C THR A 73 5.08 -3.47 1.93
N ARG A 74 5.99 -3.66 0.95
CA ARG A 74 5.62 -4.05 -0.42
C ARG A 74 4.80 -5.34 -0.47
N LEU A 75 5.22 -6.36 0.27
CA LEU A 75 4.50 -7.64 0.34
C LEU A 75 3.13 -7.48 0.99
N GLN A 76 3.04 -6.77 2.12
CA GLN A 76 1.76 -6.53 2.82
C GLN A 76 0.76 -5.78 1.94
N LEU A 77 1.20 -4.78 1.19
CA LEU A 77 0.33 -4.05 0.27
C LEU A 77 -0.12 -4.90 -0.91
N SER A 78 0.76 -5.74 -1.44
CA SER A 78 0.41 -6.70 -2.50
C SER A 78 -0.66 -7.70 -2.00
N GLU A 79 -0.53 -8.19 -0.77
CA GLU A 79 -1.52 -9.06 -0.14
C GLU A 79 -2.86 -8.34 0.09
N ILE A 80 -2.85 -7.08 0.56
CA ILE A 80 -4.07 -6.28 0.72
C ILE A 80 -4.81 -6.13 -0.61
N VAL A 81 -4.10 -5.84 -1.71
CA VAL A 81 -4.72 -5.74 -3.04
C VAL A 81 -5.38 -7.07 -3.42
N ALA A 82 -4.66 -8.19 -3.27
CA ALA A 82 -5.20 -9.51 -3.59
C ALA A 82 -6.45 -9.86 -2.74
N ASP A 83 -6.41 -9.54 -1.45
CA ASP A 83 -7.53 -9.74 -0.53
C ASP A 83 -8.74 -8.89 -0.92
N LEU A 84 -8.53 -7.61 -1.23
CA LEU A 84 -9.59 -6.70 -1.67
C LEU A 84 -10.20 -7.14 -3.00
N GLU A 85 -9.40 -7.61 -3.96
CA GLU A 85 -9.89 -8.17 -5.21
C GLU A 85 -10.73 -9.44 -4.98
N ALA A 86 -10.31 -10.30 -4.05
CA ALA A 86 -11.08 -11.49 -3.67
C ALA A 86 -12.44 -11.11 -3.05
N ILE A 87 -12.45 -10.11 -2.16
CA ILE A 87 -13.67 -9.55 -1.57
C ILE A 87 -14.57 -8.98 -2.67
N GLN A 88 -14.01 -8.21 -3.60
CA GLN A 88 -14.73 -7.63 -4.75
C GLN A 88 -15.36 -8.73 -5.61
N LYS A 89 -14.61 -9.76 -6.02
CA LYS A 89 -15.12 -10.91 -6.77
C LYS A 89 -16.21 -11.67 -6.01
N GLY A 90 -16.09 -11.77 -4.69
CA GLY A 90 -17.07 -12.42 -3.82
C GLY A 90 -18.37 -11.63 -3.69
N CYS A 91 -18.27 -10.30 -3.60
CA CYS A 91 -19.39 -9.40 -3.32
C CYS A 91 -20.11 -8.91 -4.58
N VAL A 92 -19.39 -8.71 -5.68
CA VAL A 92 -19.91 -8.21 -6.95
C VAL A 92 -20.28 -9.38 -7.85
N ARG A 93 -21.57 -9.53 -8.17
CA ARG A 93 -22.02 -10.37 -9.30
C ARG A 93 -22.29 -9.45 -10.48
N ALA A 94 -21.64 -9.67 -11.62
CA ALA A 94 -21.97 -8.96 -12.86
C ALA A 94 -23.35 -9.41 -13.36
N VAL A 95 -24.42 -8.75 -12.90
CA VAL A 95 -25.77 -8.96 -13.45
C VAL A 95 -26.03 -7.83 -14.43
N ARG A 96 -25.98 -8.15 -15.73
CA ARG A 96 -26.34 -7.23 -16.82
C ARG A 96 -27.86 -7.25 -17.07
N GLU A 97 -28.63 -6.99 -16.02
CA GLU A 97 -30.02 -6.55 -16.17
C GLU A 97 -30.11 -5.22 -15.41
N ASN A 98 -30.23 -4.13 -16.18
CA ASN A 98 -30.37 -2.75 -15.71
C ASN A 98 -29.10 -2.06 -15.16
N GLY A 99 -27.90 -2.57 -15.43
CA GLY A 99 -26.63 -1.87 -15.20
C GLY A 99 -26.25 -1.60 -13.73
N LYS A 100 -27.02 -2.11 -12.76
CA LYS A 100 -26.76 -1.92 -11.33
C LYS A 100 -26.07 -3.14 -10.73
N VAL A 101 -24.88 -2.91 -10.14
CA VAL A 101 -24.18 -3.91 -9.33
C VAL A 101 -25.02 -4.23 -8.09
N LYS A 102 -25.58 -5.44 -8.02
CA LYS A 102 -26.24 -5.95 -6.81
C LYS A 102 -25.25 -6.75 -5.99
N ALA A 103 -24.72 -6.13 -4.93
CA ALA A 103 -23.92 -6.83 -3.96
C ALA A 103 -24.80 -7.65 -3.00
N LYS A 104 -24.37 -8.87 -2.67
CA LYS A 104 -25.04 -9.65 -1.63
C LYS A 104 -24.49 -9.24 -0.26
N LYS A 105 -25.27 -8.46 0.51
CA LYS A 105 -24.91 -8.08 1.90
C LYS A 105 -24.50 -9.28 2.75
N THR A 106 -25.17 -10.43 2.60
CA THR A 106 -24.80 -11.68 3.30
C THR A 106 -23.39 -12.18 2.95
N LYS A 107 -22.94 -12.01 1.71
CA LYS A 107 -21.56 -12.33 1.34
C LYS A 107 -20.56 -11.34 1.90
N TRP A 108 -20.91 -10.04 1.94
CA TRP A 108 -20.09 -9.01 2.58
C TRP A 108 -19.86 -9.28 4.06
N PHE A 109 -20.91 -9.69 4.79
CA PHE A 109 -20.77 -10.08 6.20
C PHE A 109 -19.74 -11.20 6.42
N LEU A 110 -19.63 -12.15 5.49
CA LEU A 110 -18.61 -13.21 5.55
C LEU A 110 -17.19 -12.71 5.29
N GLN A 111 -17.03 -11.54 4.65
CA GLN A 111 -15.73 -10.93 4.34
C GLN A 111 -15.20 -10.00 5.44
N GLN A 112 -15.95 -9.78 6.53
CA GLN A 112 -15.56 -8.86 7.61
C GLN A 112 -14.23 -9.26 8.26
N LYS A 113 -13.97 -10.56 8.40
CA LYS A 113 -12.68 -11.06 8.90
C LYS A 113 -11.53 -10.64 7.98
N GLN A 114 -11.65 -10.90 6.67
CA GLN A 114 -10.63 -10.55 5.69
C GLN A 114 -10.40 -9.04 5.60
N LEU A 115 -11.47 -8.24 5.75
CA LEU A 115 -11.36 -6.78 5.85
C LEU A 115 -10.58 -6.35 7.11
N SER A 116 -10.85 -6.98 8.26
CA SER A 116 -10.10 -6.68 9.50
C SER A 116 -8.62 -7.02 9.38
N GLU A 117 -8.30 -8.11 8.68
CA GLU A 117 -6.91 -8.49 8.36
C GLU A 117 -6.25 -7.47 7.43
N CYS A 118 -6.97 -6.96 6.42
CA CYS A 118 -6.50 -5.88 5.57
C CYS A 118 -6.15 -4.62 6.39
N ARG A 119 -6.98 -4.26 7.38
CA ARG A 119 -6.71 -3.12 8.25
C ARG A 119 -5.44 -3.32 9.08
N ALA A 120 -5.28 -4.49 9.69
CA ALA A 120 -4.08 -4.82 10.45
C ALA A 120 -2.83 -4.82 9.58
N LYS A 121 -2.91 -5.36 8.35
CA LYS A 121 -1.80 -5.31 7.38
C LYS A 121 -1.47 -3.88 6.98
N ALA A 122 -2.47 -3.02 6.75
CA ALA A 122 -2.26 -1.62 6.35
C ALA A 122 -1.57 -0.82 7.45
N GLN A 123 -2.00 -0.97 8.71
CA GLN A 123 -1.35 -0.33 9.85
C GLN A 123 0.11 -0.78 10.00
N ASN A 124 0.37 -2.10 9.92
CA ASN A 124 1.74 -2.62 9.94
C ASN A 124 2.58 -2.10 8.77
N ALA A 125 1.99 -2.01 7.58
CA ALA A 125 2.67 -1.48 6.40
C ALA A 125 3.07 0.00 6.61
N ARG A 126 2.22 0.79 7.26
CA ARG A 126 2.51 2.20 7.63
C ARG A 126 3.67 2.29 8.61
N GLU A 127 3.65 1.52 9.69
CA GLU A 127 4.72 1.50 10.70
C GLU A 127 6.06 1.07 10.06
N ASN A 128 6.04 0.03 9.24
CA ASN A 128 7.22 -0.45 8.51
C ASN A 128 7.73 0.59 7.50
N LEU A 129 6.84 1.23 6.75
CA LEU A 129 7.21 2.24 5.76
C LEU A 129 7.84 3.46 6.43
N HIS A 130 7.24 3.94 7.53
CA HIS A 130 7.78 5.06 8.29
C HIS A 130 9.20 4.76 8.80
N ALA A 131 9.40 3.60 9.44
CA ALA A 131 10.72 3.19 9.92
C ALA A 131 11.72 2.98 8.77
N ALA A 132 11.29 2.42 7.63
CA ALA A 132 12.13 2.26 6.45
C ALA A 132 12.62 3.62 5.92
N LEU A 133 11.73 4.61 5.83
CA LEU A 133 12.05 5.97 5.40
C LEU A 133 13.06 6.65 6.32
N GLN A 134 12.87 6.55 7.64
CA GLN A 134 13.81 7.07 8.63
C GLN A 134 15.21 6.44 8.47
N ILE A 135 15.28 5.11 8.29
CA ILE A 135 16.55 4.40 8.09
C ILE A 135 17.23 4.85 6.79
N LEU A 136 16.48 5.00 5.70
CA LEU A 136 17.01 5.46 4.42
C LEU A 136 17.57 6.89 4.54
N HIS A 137 16.83 7.79 5.19
CA HIS A 137 17.27 9.17 5.41
C HIS A 137 18.54 9.27 6.28
N LEU A 138 18.64 8.44 7.34
CA LEU A 138 19.84 8.34 8.17
C LEU A 138 21.05 7.83 7.38
N LYS A 139 20.85 6.78 6.56
CA LYS A 139 21.91 6.23 5.69
C LYS A 139 22.39 7.26 4.68
N GLU A 140 21.46 8.01 4.10
CA GLU A 140 21.78 9.06 3.14
C GLU A 140 22.60 10.18 3.78
N THR A 141 22.13 10.73 4.91
CA THR A 141 22.82 11.79 5.66
C THR A 141 24.24 11.36 6.03
N ARG A 142 24.39 10.12 6.53
CA ARG A 142 25.71 9.54 6.83
C ARG A 142 26.60 9.44 5.59
N ASN A 143 26.06 8.97 4.47
CA ASN A 143 26.83 8.83 3.22
C ASN A 143 27.25 10.19 2.65
N ARG A 144 26.45 11.25 2.83
CA ARG A 144 26.85 12.62 2.46
C ARG A 144 27.97 13.13 3.36
N TYR A 145 27.86 12.93 4.67
CA TYR A 145 28.90 13.31 5.63
C TYR A 145 30.25 12.64 5.35
N MET A 146 30.26 11.32 5.13
CA MET A 146 31.48 10.58 4.81
C MET A 146 32.12 11.02 3.48
N ARG A 147 31.30 11.34 2.47
CA ARG A 147 31.80 11.89 1.20
C ARG A 147 32.40 13.29 1.36
N GLY A 148 31.80 14.14 2.19
CA GLY A 148 32.34 15.46 2.52
C GLY A 148 33.70 15.39 3.22
N LEU A 149 33.88 14.45 4.15
CA LEU A 149 35.16 14.21 4.84
C LEU A 149 36.25 13.60 3.96
N SER A 150 35.89 12.91 2.88
CA SER A 150 36.87 12.29 1.98
C SER A 150 37.44 13.29 0.95
N LEU A 151 36.88 14.50 0.87
CA LEU A 151 37.26 15.56 -0.06
C LEU A 151 38.04 16.71 0.62
N THR A 152 38.34 16.58 1.92
CA THR A 152 39.15 17.49 2.73
C THR A 152 40.42 16.78 3.19
#